data_AF-A0A965URX3-F1
#
_entry.id   AF-A0A965URX3-F1
#
_cell.length_a   1.000
_cell.length_b   1.000
_cell.length_c   1.000
_cell.angle_alpha   90.00
_cell.angle_beta   90.00
_cell.angle_gamma   90.00
#
_symmetry.space_group_name_H-M   'P 1'
#
loop_
_entity.id
_entity.type
_entity.pdbx_description
1 polymer ?
#
loop_
_entity_poly.entity_id
_entity_poly.type
_entity_poly.pdbx_seq_one_letter_code
_entity_poly.pdbx_strand_id
1 'polypeptide(L)'
;MNPINSVLSARTGIYAVDTLQRIDGYADSIDRRTEKVWREILRLLTADPMPTSFQFQLASLLRQIQTICIDGVRDSLRDTVRRSRMRAAQAITSALPIEYLTLALQGRKTDANQRQRVTEGRRATRAERAQIEAQLMPVESQQEIDRIVYAPSGQTTWQQRMQMQTGLASPASVAAVIATSRAQGETAGQMAQRLLPIVQGNRVSARRIARTESARCSTESAMQTYENMGDLVIGYQINATMDWRVRPHHAARNGTIYYRTPRPGQESMLHMPRPPIEEDGSVAYNCRCYLSPVLTPADHIENNPDLKALFTDQRNDIIPDPQTYEQWFAQASDRERRWAVGTRRLRAAERRLEPGESLTWASMINPRTGQLLPTETIQRETPRRRETRIAVVADIIAERSELHRQITKFGYLAPEPKQPTTLKPVPSSPPGMPPASVQPITKLNVPVTVPQPPKHKPVPQTPPLIVPASIEKLKEPRMEEPKKPKKPGKIQKKLKPIKRPAKKGKTAREIKNAKRKRK
;
A
#
# COMPACT_ATOMS: atom_id res chain seq x y z
N MET A 1 16.13 10.20 -2.64
CA MET A 1 15.72 8.82 -3.03
C MET A 1 16.11 8.65 -4.50
N ASN A 2 16.75 7.54 -4.87
CA ASN A 2 17.15 7.28 -6.27
C ASN A 2 15.91 7.40 -7.20
N PRO A 3 15.96 8.13 -8.33
CA PRO A 3 14.85 8.27 -9.27
C PRO A 3 14.23 6.93 -9.71
N ILE A 4 15.05 5.88 -9.82
CA ILE A 4 14.58 4.53 -10.10
C ILE A 4 13.63 4.03 -9.00
N ASN A 5 13.98 4.24 -7.73
CA ASN A 5 13.14 3.87 -6.59
C ASN A 5 11.85 4.69 -6.57
N SER A 6 11.91 5.98 -6.92
CA SER A 6 10.72 6.83 -7.03
C SER A 6 9.75 6.35 -8.12
N VAL A 7 10.26 6.03 -9.33
CA VAL A 7 9.45 5.52 -10.43
C VAL A 7 8.86 4.15 -10.09
N LEU A 8 9.67 3.26 -9.51
CA LEU A 8 9.22 1.93 -9.09
C LEU A 8 8.15 2.02 -7.98
N SER A 9 8.34 2.89 -6.99
CA SER A 9 7.36 3.16 -5.94
C SER A 9 6.05 3.70 -6.52
N ALA A 10 6.12 4.68 -7.44
CA ALA A 10 4.93 5.24 -8.10
C ALA A 10 4.17 4.17 -8.92
N ARG A 11 4.88 3.32 -9.68
CA ARG A 11 4.26 2.22 -10.45
C ARG A 11 3.60 1.20 -9.53
N THR A 12 4.31 0.78 -8.50
CA THR A 12 3.77 -0.13 -7.47
C THR A 12 2.53 0.49 -6.80
N GLY A 13 2.53 1.79 -6.54
CA GLY A 13 1.37 2.51 -6.00
C GLY A 13 0.14 2.48 -6.89
N ILE A 14 0.31 2.72 -8.20
CA ILE A 14 -0.78 2.61 -9.18
C ILE A 14 -1.38 1.19 -9.14
N TYR A 15 -0.54 0.17 -9.10
CA TYR A 15 -1.00 -1.22 -9.05
C TYR A 15 -1.61 -1.62 -7.70
N ALA A 16 -1.13 -1.06 -6.60
CA ALA A 16 -1.72 -1.25 -5.29
C ALA A 16 -3.15 -0.70 -5.23
N VAL A 17 -3.40 0.46 -5.83
CA VAL A 17 -4.76 1.03 -5.94
C VAL A 17 -5.68 0.14 -6.79
N ASP A 18 -5.25 -0.32 -7.98
CA ASP A 18 -6.01 -1.28 -8.82
C ASP A 18 -6.31 -2.57 -8.03
N THR A 19 -5.31 -3.09 -7.32
CA THR A 19 -5.46 -4.30 -6.50
C THR A 19 -6.49 -4.09 -5.39
N LEU A 20 -6.43 -2.99 -4.64
CA LEU A 20 -7.40 -2.70 -3.59
C LEU A 20 -8.82 -2.51 -4.12
N GLN A 21 -9.00 -1.91 -5.30
CA GLN A 21 -10.31 -1.81 -5.96
C GLN A 21 -10.86 -3.19 -6.33
N ARG A 22 -10.01 -4.09 -6.83
CA ARG A 22 -10.41 -5.48 -7.14
C ARG A 22 -10.77 -6.26 -5.89
N ILE A 23 -10.01 -6.08 -4.83
CA ILE A 23 -10.28 -6.67 -3.51
C ILE A 23 -11.68 -6.28 -3.02
N ASP A 24 -12.03 -4.99 -3.15
CA ASP A 24 -13.40 -4.53 -2.86
C ASP A 24 -14.43 -5.19 -3.80
N GLY A 25 -14.11 -5.33 -5.08
CA GLY A 25 -14.94 -6.04 -6.07
C GLY A 25 -15.18 -7.52 -5.76
N TYR A 26 -14.19 -8.25 -5.23
CA TYR A 26 -14.37 -9.64 -4.80
C TYR A 26 -15.33 -9.75 -3.62
N ALA A 27 -15.17 -8.87 -2.63
CA ALA A 27 -16.07 -8.82 -1.48
C ALA A 27 -17.51 -8.54 -1.93
N ASP A 28 -17.72 -7.63 -2.88
CA ASP A 28 -19.04 -7.33 -3.44
C ASP A 28 -19.59 -8.47 -4.32
N SER A 29 -18.73 -9.24 -4.97
CA SER A 29 -19.12 -10.45 -5.70
C SER A 29 -19.62 -11.55 -4.77
N ILE A 30 -18.96 -11.77 -3.62
CA ILE A 30 -19.42 -12.72 -2.58
C ILE A 30 -20.78 -12.27 -2.05
N ASP A 31 -20.93 -10.97 -1.80
CA ASP A 31 -22.17 -10.38 -1.29
C ASP A 31 -23.35 -10.61 -2.23
N ARG A 32 -23.19 -10.26 -3.51
CA ARG A 32 -24.24 -10.46 -4.53
C ARG A 32 -24.63 -11.92 -4.70
N ARG A 33 -23.66 -12.85 -4.65
CA ARG A 33 -23.94 -14.30 -4.76
C ARG A 33 -24.70 -14.81 -3.53
N THR A 34 -24.30 -14.38 -2.33
CA THR A 34 -24.99 -14.72 -1.09
C THR A 34 -26.41 -14.15 -1.04
N GLU A 35 -26.60 -12.91 -1.53
CA GLU A 35 -27.91 -12.26 -1.57
C GLU A 35 -28.91 -13.01 -2.48
N LYS A 36 -28.45 -13.60 -3.60
CA LYS A 36 -29.30 -14.42 -4.47
C LYS A 36 -29.87 -15.62 -3.70
N VAL A 37 -29.02 -16.35 -2.98
CA VAL A 37 -29.44 -17.50 -2.17
C VAL A 37 -30.35 -17.06 -1.01
N TRP A 38 -30.07 -15.91 -0.40
CA TRP A 38 -30.94 -15.34 0.62
C TRP A 38 -32.36 -15.05 0.09
N ARG A 39 -32.50 -14.52 -1.13
CA ARG A 39 -33.82 -14.30 -1.75
C ARG A 39 -34.56 -15.61 -2.01
N GLU A 40 -33.85 -16.70 -2.31
CA GLU A 40 -34.44 -18.03 -2.44
C GLU A 40 -34.93 -18.58 -1.10
N ILE A 41 -34.17 -18.37 -0.02
CA ILE A 41 -34.61 -18.68 1.35
C ILE A 41 -35.88 -17.92 1.68
N LEU A 42 -35.94 -16.62 1.38
CA LEU A 42 -37.14 -15.81 1.63
C LEU A 42 -38.35 -16.33 0.85
N ARG A 43 -38.18 -16.67 -0.44
CA ARG A 43 -39.27 -17.26 -1.25
C ARG A 43 -39.78 -18.57 -0.64
N LEU A 44 -38.86 -19.42 -0.20
CA LEU A 44 -39.18 -20.70 0.42
C LEU A 44 -39.94 -20.52 1.75
N LEU A 45 -39.59 -19.50 2.55
CA LEU A 45 -40.29 -19.16 3.79
C LEU A 45 -41.69 -18.60 3.56
N THR A 46 -41.92 -17.92 2.44
CA THR A 46 -43.22 -17.33 2.08
C THR A 46 -44.14 -18.25 1.29
N ALA A 47 -43.69 -19.47 0.95
CA ALA A 47 -44.49 -20.42 0.18
C ALA A 47 -45.67 -20.96 1.00
N ASP A 48 -46.86 -20.96 0.41
CA ASP A 48 -48.09 -21.48 1.01
C ASP A 48 -48.84 -22.38 0.00
N PRO A 49 -49.07 -23.68 0.31
CA PRO A 49 -48.54 -24.39 1.48
C PRO A 49 -47.02 -24.58 1.39
N MET A 50 -46.37 -24.61 2.55
CA MET A 50 -44.93 -24.87 2.64
C MET A 50 -44.61 -26.29 2.11
N PRO A 51 -43.61 -26.47 1.24
CA PRO A 51 -43.27 -27.78 0.68
C PRO A 51 -42.93 -28.80 1.78
N THR A 52 -43.30 -30.07 1.61
CA THR A 52 -42.86 -31.16 2.50
C THR A 52 -41.34 -31.29 2.56
N SER A 53 -40.64 -30.93 1.48
CA SER A 53 -39.17 -30.91 1.41
C SER A 53 -38.53 -29.61 1.92
N PHE A 54 -39.30 -28.70 2.53
CA PHE A 54 -38.82 -27.38 2.97
C PHE A 54 -37.54 -27.44 3.80
N GLN A 55 -37.47 -28.34 4.79
CA GLN A 55 -36.30 -28.43 5.68
C GLN A 55 -35.04 -28.82 4.91
N PHE A 56 -35.15 -29.78 3.99
CA PHE A 56 -34.03 -30.21 3.14
C PHE A 56 -33.60 -29.11 2.17
N GLN A 57 -34.56 -28.43 1.53
CA GLN A 57 -34.26 -27.32 0.62
C GLN A 57 -33.55 -26.19 1.35
N LEU A 58 -34.04 -25.80 2.52
CA LEU A 58 -33.43 -24.74 3.30
C LEU A 58 -32.02 -25.11 3.78
N ALA A 59 -31.85 -26.32 4.32
CA ALA A 59 -30.53 -26.80 4.72
C ALA A 59 -29.54 -26.80 3.55
N SER A 60 -30.02 -27.13 2.34
CA SER A 60 -29.23 -27.03 1.11
C SER A 60 -28.83 -25.59 0.77
N LEU A 61 -29.77 -24.64 0.81
CA LEU A 61 -29.51 -23.22 0.55
C LEU A 61 -28.52 -22.62 1.57
N LEU A 62 -28.62 -22.99 2.83
CA LEU A 62 -27.67 -22.54 3.87
C LEU A 62 -26.26 -23.09 3.65
N ARG A 63 -26.14 -24.38 3.29
CA ARG A 63 -24.85 -24.96 2.86
C ARG A 63 -24.30 -24.25 1.62
N GLN A 64 -25.16 -23.90 0.67
CA GLN A 64 -24.76 -23.17 -0.53
C GLN A 64 -24.19 -21.78 -0.20
N ILE A 65 -24.76 -21.06 0.77
CA ILE A 65 -24.19 -19.78 1.26
C ILE A 65 -22.77 -19.99 1.78
N GLN A 66 -22.55 -21.02 2.60
CA GLN A 66 -21.23 -21.34 3.14
C GLN A 66 -20.24 -21.65 2.02
N THR A 67 -20.61 -22.51 1.07
CA THR A 67 -19.79 -22.86 -0.09
C THR A 67 -19.44 -21.61 -0.91
N ILE A 68 -20.43 -20.76 -1.22
CA ILE A 68 -20.20 -19.49 -1.95
C ILE A 68 -19.21 -18.59 -1.22
N CYS A 69 -19.31 -18.50 0.11
CA CYS A 69 -18.40 -17.68 0.90
C CYS A 69 -16.98 -18.25 0.91
N ILE A 70 -16.82 -19.56 1.15
CA ILE A 70 -15.50 -20.23 1.20
C ILE A 70 -14.84 -20.20 -0.18
N ASP A 71 -15.55 -20.64 -1.22
CA ASP A 71 -15.04 -20.66 -2.59
C ASP A 71 -14.75 -19.24 -3.07
N GLY A 72 -15.66 -18.30 -2.79
CA GLY A 72 -15.47 -16.89 -3.14
C GLY A 72 -14.23 -16.26 -2.52
N VAL A 73 -13.94 -16.57 -1.24
CA VAL A 73 -12.69 -16.15 -0.59
C VAL A 73 -11.50 -16.83 -1.26
N ARG A 74 -11.48 -18.16 -1.35
CA ARG A 74 -10.37 -18.94 -1.96
C ARG A 74 -10.01 -18.42 -3.36
N ASP A 75 -11.02 -18.26 -4.21
CA ASP A 75 -10.84 -17.82 -5.59
C ASP A 75 -10.31 -16.38 -5.65
N SER A 76 -10.79 -15.50 -4.76
CA SER A 76 -10.26 -14.13 -4.66
C SER A 76 -8.80 -14.08 -4.23
N LEU A 77 -8.38 -14.96 -3.30
CA LEU A 77 -7.00 -15.02 -2.84
C LEU A 77 -6.08 -15.51 -3.96
N ARG A 78 -6.47 -16.58 -4.66
CA ARG A 78 -5.72 -17.12 -5.80
C ARG A 78 -5.58 -16.11 -6.94
N ASP A 79 -6.67 -15.43 -7.32
CA ASP A 79 -6.60 -14.38 -8.36
C ASP A 79 -5.74 -13.20 -7.91
N THR A 80 -5.80 -12.82 -6.62
CA THR A 80 -4.98 -11.73 -6.07
C THR A 80 -3.49 -12.07 -6.12
N VAL A 81 -3.07 -13.28 -5.72
CA VAL A 81 -1.67 -13.73 -5.81
C VAL A 81 -1.14 -13.61 -7.25
N ARG A 82 -1.86 -14.21 -8.20
CA ARG A 82 -1.47 -14.22 -9.62
C ARG A 82 -1.32 -12.80 -10.17
N ARG A 83 -2.31 -11.94 -9.90
CA ARG A 83 -2.29 -10.55 -10.39
C ARG A 83 -1.22 -9.72 -9.73
N SER A 84 -1.07 -9.81 -8.42
CA SER A 84 -0.11 -9.00 -7.68
C SER A 84 1.32 -9.29 -8.14
N ARG A 85 1.68 -10.56 -8.37
CA ARG A 85 2.99 -10.93 -8.93
C ARG A 85 3.18 -10.39 -10.35
N MET A 86 2.20 -10.60 -11.23
CA MET A 86 2.20 -10.03 -12.58
C MET A 86 2.42 -8.51 -12.55
N ARG A 87 1.73 -7.79 -11.66
CA ARG A 87 1.88 -6.34 -11.52
C ARG A 87 3.22 -5.94 -10.91
N ALA A 88 3.73 -6.68 -9.93
CA ALA A 88 5.04 -6.43 -9.33
C ALA A 88 6.14 -6.57 -10.38
N ALA A 89 6.11 -7.62 -11.19
CA ALA A 89 7.05 -7.79 -12.29
C ALA A 89 6.89 -6.70 -13.36
N GLN A 90 5.67 -6.34 -13.75
CA GLN A 90 5.44 -5.21 -14.64
C GLN A 90 5.99 -3.90 -14.08
N ALA A 91 5.89 -3.67 -12.77
CA ALA A 91 6.47 -2.50 -12.12
C ALA A 91 8.00 -2.51 -12.28
N ILE A 92 8.64 -3.64 -12.01
CA ILE A 92 10.09 -3.83 -12.16
C ILE A 92 10.51 -3.63 -13.62
N THR A 93 9.96 -4.38 -14.57
CA THR A 93 10.39 -4.36 -15.98
C THR A 93 10.07 -3.05 -16.70
N SER A 94 9.07 -2.31 -16.23
CA SER A 94 8.74 -0.98 -16.78
C SER A 94 9.57 0.14 -16.17
N ALA A 95 9.98 0.02 -14.90
CA ALA A 95 10.74 1.04 -14.18
C ALA A 95 12.25 0.91 -14.37
N LEU A 96 12.78 -0.31 -14.50
CA LEU A 96 14.23 -0.55 -14.52
C LEU A 96 14.83 -0.53 -15.94
N PRO A 97 16.05 0.02 -16.11
CA PRO A 97 16.86 -0.19 -17.32
C PRO A 97 17.17 -1.67 -17.57
N ILE A 98 17.44 -2.05 -18.82
CA ILE A 98 17.66 -3.46 -19.21
C ILE A 98 18.87 -4.08 -18.48
N GLU A 99 19.87 -3.27 -18.18
CA GLU A 99 21.10 -3.66 -17.53
C GLU A 99 20.87 -4.00 -16.06
N TYR A 100 20.00 -3.25 -15.36
CA TYR A 100 19.57 -3.59 -14.00
C TYR A 100 18.83 -4.91 -13.97
N LEU A 101 17.97 -5.14 -14.96
CA LEU A 101 17.24 -6.41 -15.10
C LEU A 101 18.20 -7.56 -15.41
N THR A 102 19.21 -7.31 -16.24
CA THR A 102 20.25 -8.29 -16.59
C THR A 102 21.11 -8.61 -15.36
N LEU A 103 21.49 -7.61 -14.57
CA LEU A 103 22.15 -7.80 -13.28
C LEU A 103 21.28 -8.59 -12.30
N ALA A 104 19.98 -8.30 -12.23
CA ALA A 104 19.06 -9.06 -11.37
C ALA A 104 19.04 -10.54 -11.74
N LEU A 105 19.10 -10.86 -13.04
CA LEU A 105 19.14 -12.22 -13.56
C LEU A 105 20.50 -12.90 -13.35
N GLN A 106 21.60 -12.16 -13.52
CA GLN A 106 22.97 -12.63 -13.32
C GLN A 106 23.35 -12.76 -11.84
N GLY A 107 22.72 -11.96 -10.98
CA GLY A 107 22.92 -11.86 -9.53
C GLY A 107 22.61 -13.14 -8.75
N ARG A 108 22.21 -14.23 -9.41
CA ARG A 108 22.25 -15.57 -8.82
C ARG A 108 23.69 -16.08 -8.62
N LYS A 109 24.73 -15.43 -9.17
CA LYS A 109 26.13 -15.89 -9.09
C LYS A 109 27.24 -14.82 -9.07
N THR A 110 26.98 -13.52 -9.12
CA THR A 110 28.03 -12.57 -9.54
C THR A 110 28.62 -11.64 -8.47
N ASP A 111 29.94 -11.47 -8.65
CA ASP A 111 30.91 -10.71 -7.87
C ASP A 111 30.68 -9.19 -7.91
N ALA A 112 31.04 -8.47 -6.85
CA ALA A 112 30.75 -7.03 -6.67
C ALA A 112 31.26 -6.14 -7.82
N ASN A 113 32.33 -6.56 -8.51
CA ASN A 113 32.95 -5.81 -9.61
C ASN A 113 32.10 -5.75 -10.90
N GLN A 114 31.16 -6.67 -11.12
CA GLN A 114 30.26 -6.59 -12.29
C GLN A 114 29.15 -5.53 -12.12
N ARG A 115 28.85 -5.13 -10.87
CA ARG A 115 27.87 -4.07 -10.58
C ARG A 115 28.35 -2.69 -11.09
N GLN A 116 29.66 -2.49 -11.25
CA GLN A 116 30.29 -1.22 -11.65
C GLN A 116 30.01 -0.75 -13.09
N ARG A 117 29.52 -1.60 -14.00
CA ARG A 117 29.41 -1.27 -15.44
C ARG A 117 28.01 -0.91 -15.95
N VAL A 118 27.03 -0.76 -15.06
CA VAL A 118 25.66 -0.39 -15.45
C VAL A 118 25.48 1.13 -15.41
N THR A 119 26.08 1.81 -16.37
CA THR A 119 26.06 3.29 -16.44
C THR A 119 25.44 3.84 -17.72
N GLU A 120 25.21 3.02 -18.75
CA GLU A 120 24.67 3.50 -20.04
C GLU A 120 23.58 2.57 -20.54
N GLY A 121 22.39 2.74 -19.99
CA GLY A 121 21.32 1.76 -20.17
C GLY A 121 20.32 2.09 -21.24
N ARG A 122 20.23 1.27 -22.31
CA ARG A 122 19.15 1.43 -23.29
C ARG A 122 17.84 0.88 -22.74
N ARG A 123 16.71 1.38 -23.24
CA ARG A 123 15.43 0.71 -22.91
C ARG A 123 15.42 -0.68 -23.53
N ALA A 124 15.02 -1.66 -22.73
CA ALA A 124 14.72 -3.02 -23.18
C ALA A 124 13.68 -2.99 -24.31
N THR A 125 13.90 -3.76 -25.38
CA THR A 125 12.87 -4.02 -26.38
C THR A 125 11.70 -4.79 -25.76
N ARG A 126 10.54 -4.78 -26.43
CA ARG A 126 9.36 -5.53 -25.96
C ARG A 126 9.66 -7.04 -25.82
N ALA A 127 10.45 -7.61 -26.72
CA ALA A 127 10.83 -9.02 -26.70
C ALA A 127 11.75 -9.34 -25.51
N GLU A 128 12.77 -8.51 -25.27
CA GLU A 128 13.67 -8.67 -24.11
C GLU A 128 12.90 -8.54 -22.79
N ARG A 129 11.97 -7.57 -22.71
CA ARG A 129 11.11 -7.42 -21.53
C ARG A 129 10.28 -8.66 -21.29
N ALA A 130 9.68 -9.25 -22.33
CA ALA A 130 8.89 -10.47 -22.19
C ALA A 130 9.74 -11.66 -21.71
N GLN A 131 10.97 -11.79 -22.22
CA GLN A 131 11.89 -12.86 -21.79
C GLN A 131 12.32 -12.68 -20.33
N ILE A 132 12.67 -11.46 -19.93
CA ILE A 132 13.05 -11.13 -18.55
C ILE A 132 11.87 -11.30 -17.61
N GLU A 133 10.69 -10.83 -18.03
CA GLU A 133 9.45 -11.00 -17.30
C GLU A 133 9.17 -12.48 -17.05
N ALA A 134 9.35 -13.36 -18.04
CA ALA A 134 9.22 -14.81 -17.88
C ALA A 134 10.27 -15.45 -16.94
N GLN A 135 11.46 -14.86 -16.83
CA GLN A 135 12.51 -15.35 -15.93
C GLN A 135 12.35 -14.83 -14.48
N LEU A 136 11.90 -13.58 -14.33
CA LEU A 136 11.55 -12.99 -13.03
C LEU A 136 10.22 -13.53 -12.49
N MET A 137 9.33 -13.99 -13.38
CA MET A 137 8.06 -14.63 -13.09
C MET A 137 8.01 -16.04 -13.72
N PRO A 138 8.69 -17.02 -13.13
CA PRO A 138 8.51 -18.40 -13.57
C PRO A 138 7.02 -18.79 -13.49
N VAL A 139 6.56 -19.61 -14.43
CA VAL A 139 5.20 -20.16 -14.41
C VAL A 139 5.01 -20.88 -13.09
N GLU A 140 4.07 -20.38 -12.30
CA GLU A 140 3.89 -20.86 -10.94
C GLU A 140 3.23 -22.21 -10.91
N SER A 141 3.79 -23.07 -10.07
CA SER A 141 3.05 -24.25 -9.65
C SER A 141 1.84 -23.81 -8.83
N GLN A 142 0.74 -24.56 -8.94
CA GLN A 142 -0.43 -24.35 -8.07
C GLN A 142 -0.05 -24.47 -6.58
N GLN A 143 1.00 -25.24 -6.27
CA GLN A 143 1.55 -25.41 -4.93
C GLN A 143 2.14 -24.11 -4.34
N GLU A 144 2.84 -23.30 -5.14
CA GLU A 144 3.39 -22.01 -4.67
C GLU A 144 2.28 -21.00 -4.38
N ILE A 145 1.26 -20.95 -5.24
CA ILE A 145 0.08 -20.12 -5.01
C ILE A 145 -0.61 -20.55 -3.71
N ASP A 146 -0.85 -21.86 -3.55
CA ASP A 146 -1.53 -22.41 -2.40
C ASP A 146 -0.72 -22.20 -1.11
N ARG A 147 0.61 -22.22 -1.17
CA ARG A 147 1.49 -21.87 -0.03
C ARG A 147 1.22 -20.44 0.47
N ILE A 148 1.06 -19.47 -0.43
CA ILE A 148 0.74 -18.08 -0.02
C ILE A 148 -0.70 -17.99 0.48
N VAL A 149 -1.65 -18.59 -0.25
CA VAL A 149 -3.09 -18.51 0.04
C VAL A 149 -3.42 -19.11 1.40
N TYR A 150 -2.82 -20.25 1.74
CA TYR A 150 -3.10 -20.99 2.96
C TYR A 150 -2.11 -20.73 4.10
N ALA A 151 -1.09 -19.90 3.88
CA ALA A 151 -0.24 -19.43 4.97
C ALA A 151 -1.07 -18.72 6.06
N PRO A 152 -0.75 -18.94 7.34
CA PRO A 152 -1.42 -18.27 8.43
C PRO A 152 -1.15 -16.76 8.41
N SER A 153 -2.11 -15.98 8.90
CA SER A 153 -1.95 -14.57 9.21
C SER A 153 -2.01 -14.36 10.71
N GLY A 154 -0.87 -14.02 11.30
CA GLY A 154 -0.66 -14.18 12.73
C GLY A 154 -0.71 -15.67 13.11
N GLN A 155 -1.59 -16.01 14.06
CA GLN A 155 -1.71 -17.38 14.60
C GLN A 155 -2.80 -18.24 13.93
N THR A 156 -3.53 -17.70 12.94
CA THR A 156 -4.70 -18.40 12.37
C THR A 156 -4.72 -18.35 10.85
N THR A 157 -5.25 -19.41 10.23
CA THR A 157 -5.53 -19.41 8.79
C THR A 157 -6.86 -18.70 8.51
N TRP A 158 -7.05 -18.28 7.26
CA TRP A 158 -8.32 -17.69 6.87
C TRP A 158 -9.47 -18.70 6.94
N GLN A 159 -9.20 -19.99 6.74
CA GLN A 159 -10.21 -21.05 6.90
C GLN A 159 -10.62 -21.19 8.36
N GLN A 160 -9.68 -21.17 9.30
CA GLN A 160 -9.98 -21.19 10.73
C GLN A 160 -10.79 -19.95 11.12
N ARG A 161 -10.41 -18.75 10.65
CA ARG A 161 -11.20 -17.54 10.91
C ARG A 161 -12.58 -17.60 10.28
N MET A 162 -12.71 -18.14 9.08
CA MET A 162 -14.00 -18.42 8.48
C MET A 162 -14.79 -19.32 9.41
N GLN A 163 -14.28 -20.48 9.82
CA GLN A 163 -14.99 -21.40 10.72
C GLN A 163 -15.41 -20.75 12.05
N MET A 164 -14.50 -20.00 12.71
CA MET A 164 -14.77 -19.32 13.98
C MET A 164 -15.79 -18.19 13.85
N GLN A 165 -15.69 -17.36 12.80
CA GLN A 165 -16.54 -16.17 12.62
C GLN A 165 -17.84 -16.47 11.89
N THR A 166 -17.86 -17.50 11.06
CA THR A 166 -19.09 -17.98 10.43
C THR A 166 -19.93 -18.76 11.42
N GLY A 167 -19.32 -19.34 12.47
CA GLY A 167 -19.98 -19.91 13.65
C GLY A 167 -21.37 -20.42 13.31
N LEU A 168 -21.44 -21.23 12.25
CA LEU A 168 -22.70 -21.47 11.57
C LEU A 168 -23.58 -22.12 12.62
N ALA A 169 -24.76 -21.55 12.82
CA ALA A 169 -25.87 -22.34 13.27
C ALA A 169 -25.85 -23.59 12.38
N SER A 170 -25.49 -24.75 12.95
CA SER A 170 -25.47 -26.02 12.24
C SER A 170 -26.80 -26.16 11.49
N PRO A 171 -26.86 -26.86 10.33
CA PRO A 171 -28.12 -27.08 9.65
C PRO A 171 -29.24 -27.56 10.59
N ALA A 172 -28.87 -28.35 11.61
CA ALA A 172 -29.76 -28.77 12.70
C ALA A 172 -30.26 -27.60 13.57
N SER A 173 -29.39 -26.70 14.03
CA SER A 173 -29.83 -25.53 14.81
C SER A 173 -30.70 -24.56 14.01
N VAL A 174 -30.46 -24.40 12.70
CA VAL A 174 -31.33 -23.58 11.85
C VAL A 174 -32.69 -24.25 11.66
N ALA A 175 -32.71 -25.57 11.42
CA ALA A 175 -33.94 -26.34 11.39
C ALA A 175 -34.71 -26.23 12.71
N ALA A 176 -34.02 -26.26 13.85
CA ALA A 176 -34.63 -26.10 15.17
C ALA A 176 -35.24 -24.71 15.38
N VAL A 177 -34.56 -23.64 14.95
CA VAL A 177 -35.10 -22.27 14.98
C VAL A 177 -36.42 -22.21 14.23
N ILE A 178 -36.51 -22.84 13.06
CA ILE A 178 -37.69 -22.76 12.21
C ILE A 178 -38.81 -23.67 12.69
N ALA A 179 -38.50 -24.88 13.14
CA ALA A 179 -39.47 -25.77 13.77
C ALA A 179 -40.11 -25.08 14.99
N THR A 180 -39.30 -24.40 15.80
CA THR A 180 -39.76 -23.62 16.96
C THR A 180 -40.62 -22.43 16.54
N SER A 181 -40.16 -21.63 15.58
CA SER A 181 -40.92 -20.49 15.03
C SER A 181 -42.28 -20.93 14.50
N ARG A 182 -42.34 -22.07 13.81
CA ARG A 182 -43.59 -22.60 13.26
C ARG A 182 -44.53 -23.09 14.34
N ALA A 183 -44.02 -23.80 15.34
CA ALA A 183 -44.79 -24.21 16.51
C ALA A 183 -45.37 -23.01 17.27
N GLN A 184 -44.70 -21.85 17.21
CA GLN A 184 -45.14 -20.59 17.80
C GLN A 184 -46.09 -19.77 16.91
N GLY A 185 -46.44 -20.26 15.71
CA GLY A 185 -47.30 -19.54 14.77
C GLY A 185 -46.65 -18.28 14.17
N GLU A 186 -45.31 -18.21 14.16
CA GLU A 186 -44.60 -17.05 13.60
C GLU A 186 -44.80 -16.92 12.08
N THR A 187 -44.92 -15.68 11.62
CA THR A 187 -44.97 -15.33 10.20
C THR A 187 -43.62 -15.55 9.50
N ALA A 188 -43.64 -15.68 8.18
CA ALA A 188 -42.42 -15.77 7.35
C ALA A 188 -41.44 -14.60 7.60
N GLY A 189 -41.96 -13.39 7.84
CA GLY A 189 -41.15 -12.22 8.15
C GLY A 189 -40.40 -12.35 9.49
N GLN A 190 -41.06 -12.90 10.52
CA GLN A 190 -40.45 -13.15 11.83
C GLN A 190 -39.38 -14.25 11.75
N MET A 191 -39.67 -15.34 11.02
CA MET A 191 -38.68 -16.38 10.72
C MET A 191 -37.45 -15.80 10.01
N ALA A 192 -37.66 -14.97 8.98
CA ALA A 192 -36.58 -14.31 8.27
C ALA A 192 -35.73 -13.41 9.18
N GLN A 193 -36.35 -12.66 10.10
CA GLN A 193 -35.63 -11.84 11.08
C GLN A 193 -34.75 -12.68 12.02
N ARG A 194 -35.19 -13.88 12.42
CA ARG A 194 -34.37 -14.80 13.23
C ARG A 194 -33.20 -15.40 12.46
N LEU A 195 -33.37 -15.68 11.17
CA LEU A 195 -32.31 -16.24 10.32
C LEU A 195 -31.31 -15.21 9.82
N LEU A 196 -31.73 -13.95 9.70
CA LEU A 196 -30.92 -12.88 9.12
C LEU A 196 -29.55 -12.70 9.81
N PRO A 197 -29.41 -12.73 11.15
CA PRO A 197 -28.10 -12.63 11.81
C PRO A 197 -27.12 -13.72 11.39
N ILE A 198 -27.59 -14.95 11.16
CA ILE A 198 -26.74 -16.09 10.74
C ILE A 198 -26.20 -15.83 9.33
N VAL A 199 -27.08 -15.44 8.40
CA VAL A 199 -26.70 -15.17 7.00
C VAL A 199 -25.82 -13.90 6.90
N GLN A 200 -26.16 -12.85 7.65
CA GLN A 200 -25.37 -11.60 7.68
C GLN A 200 -24.00 -11.81 8.32
N GLY A 201 -23.92 -12.60 9.39
CA GLY A 201 -22.66 -12.93 10.05
C GLY A 201 -21.67 -13.57 9.09
N ASN A 202 -22.12 -14.57 8.31
CA ASN A 202 -21.32 -15.22 7.28
C ASN A 202 -20.85 -14.24 6.21
N ARG A 203 -21.79 -13.44 5.69
CA ARG A 203 -21.55 -12.49 4.61
C ARG A 203 -20.54 -11.41 5.01
N VAL A 204 -20.71 -10.83 6.19
CA VAL A 204 -19.81 -9.79 6.71
C VAL A 204 -18.43 -10.36 7.00
N SER A 205 -18.36 -11.54 7.61
CA SER A 205 -17.09 -12.22 7.92
C SER A 205 -16.33 -12.58 6.66
N ALA A 206 -16.99 -13.20 5.67
CA ALA A 206 -16.39 -13.53 4.38
C ALA A 206 -15.86 -12.30 3.64
N ARG A 207 -16.62 -11.19 3.63
CA ARG A 207 -16.16 -9.91 3.05
C ARG A 207 -14.91 -9.38 3.75
N ARG A 208 -14.89 -9.39 5.09
CA ARG A 208 -13.74 -8.90 5.88
C ARG A 208 -12.51 -9.76 5.66
N ILE A 209 -12.69 -11.07 5.64
CA ILE A 209 -11.61 -12.04 5.40
C ILE A 209 -11.08 -11.89 3.98
N ALA A 210 -11.94 -11.87 2.96
CA ALA A 210 -11.54 -11.62 1.57
C ALA A 210 -10.70 -10.34 1.45
N ARG A 211 -11.15 -9.23 2.05
CA ARG A 211 -10.41 -7.96 2.00
C ARG A 211 -9.03 -8.04 2.64
N THR A 212 -8.99 -8.55 3.86
CA THR A 212 -7.76 -8.55 4.67
C THR A 212 -6.75 -9.55 4.11
N GLU A 213 -7.21 -10.75 3.76
CA GLU A 213 -6.33 -11.81 3.26
C GLU A 213 -5.90 -11.60 1.82
N SER A 214 -6.73 -10.99 0.97
CA SER A 214 -6.25 -10.59 -0.35
C SER A 214 -5.16 -9.53 -0.24
N ALA A 215 -5.29 -8.56 0.68
CA ALA A 215 -4.21 -7.59 0.90
C ALA A 215 -2.91 -8.29 1.35
N ARG A 216 -3.00 -9.27 2.28
CA ARG A 216 -1.85 -10.07 2.69
C ARG A 216 -1.23 -10.83 1.54
N CYS A 217 -2.07 -11.58 0.80
CA CYS A 217 -1.65 -12.35 -0.35
C CYS A 217 -0.98 -11.47 -1.40
N SER A 218 -1.52 -10.27 -1.64
CA SER A 218 -0.93 -9.29 -2.54
C SER A 218 0.46 -8.87 -2.08
N THR A 219 0.62 -8.50 -0.81
CA THR A 219 1.91 -8.08 -0.23
C THR A 219 2.94 -9.20 -0.31
N GLU A 220 2.61 -10.39 0.20
CA GLU A 220 3.51 -11.55 0.22
C GLU A 220 3.92 -11.98 -1.19
N SER A 221 2.98 -12.00 -2.13
CA SER A 221 3.27 -12.40 -3.49
C SER A 221 4.13 -11.36 -4.21
N ALA A 222 3.84 -10.06 -4.04
CA ALA A 222 4.67 -8.98 -4.60
C ALA A 222 6.09 -9.00 -4.02
N MET A 223 6.21 -9.14 -2.69
CA MET A 223 7.50 -9.30 -2.02
C MET A 223 8.30 -10.46 -2.62
N GLN A 224 7.70 -11.65 -2.76
CA GLN A 224 8.40 -12.79 -3.38
C GLN A 224 8.88 -12.49 -4.80
N THR A 225 8.11 -11.75 -5.60
CA THR A 225 8.56 -11.28 -6.92
C THR A 225 9.73 -10.31 -6.80
N TYR A 226 9.71 -9.40 -5.84
CA TYR A 226 10.81 -8.47 -5.60
C TYR A 226 12.09 -9.18 -5.11
N GLU A 227 11.94 -10.19 -4.25
CA GLU A 227 13.05 -11.02 -3.75
C GLU A 227 13.80 -11.75 -4.88
N ASN A 228 13.17 -12.00 -6.03
CA ASN A 228 13.84 -12.59 -7.19
C ASN A 228 14.94 -11.67 -7.77
N MET A 229 14.99 -10.40 -7.38
CA MET A 229 16.07 -9.47 -7.74
C MET A 229 17.31 -9.60 -6.82
N GLY A 230 17.25 -10.46 -5.79
CA GLY A 230 18.37 -10.75 -4.90
C GLY A 230 18.91 -9.52 -4.17
N ASP A 231 20.23 -9.40 -4.13
CA ASP A 231 20.97 -8.33 -3.45
C ASP A 231 20.69 -6.91 -3.99
N LEU A 232 20.02 -6.79 -5.14
CA LEU A 232 19.60 -5.49 -5.63
C LEU A 232 18.55 -4.86 -4.73
N VAL A 233 17.76 -5.65 -3.99
CA VAL A 233 16.78 -5.14 -3.03
C VAL A 233 17.47 -4.95 -1.68
N ILE A 234 17.80 -3.71 -1.33
CA ILE A 234 18.42 -3.38 -0.03
C ILE A 234 17.40 -3.21 1.09
N GLY A 235 16.11 -3.18 0.76
CA GLY A 235 15.03 -2.99 1.71
C GLY A 235 13.69 -2.79 1.05
N TYR A 236 12.71 -2.36 1.83
CA TYR A 236 11.37 -2.05 1.36
C TYR A 236 10.88 -0.74 1.96
N GLN A 237 10.19 0.04 1.14
CA GLN A 237 9.46 1.20 1.57
C GLN A 237 8.00 0.82 1.79
N ILE A 238 7.46 1.14 2.96
CA ILE A 238 6.02 1.03 3.18
C ILE A 238 5.32 2.27 2.66
N ASN A 239 4.28 2.04 1.87
CA ASN A 239 3.44 3.09 1.33
C ASN A 239 1.99 2.84 1.75
N ALA A 240 1.19 3.90 1.78
CA ALA A 240 -0.24 3.88 1.95
C ALA A 240 -0.90 4.55 0.74
N THR A 241 -2.14 4.17 0.41
CA THR A 241 -2.89 4.84 -0.68
C THR A 241 -3.24 6.29 -0.40
N MET A 242 -3.02 6.76 0.83
CA MET A 242 -3.32 8.12 1.27
C MET A 242 -4.76 8.55 0.93
N ASP A 243 -5.72 7.63 1.05
CA ASP A 243 -7.15 7.96 1.00
C ASP A 243 -7.78 7.98 2.40
N TRP A 244 -8.99 8.54 2.50
CA TRP A 244 -9.72 8.74 3.76
C TRP A 244 -9.94 7.49 4.62
N ARG A 245 -9.74 6.27 4.08
CA ARG A 245 -9.89 5.00 4.82
C ARG A 245 -8.58 4.56 5.48
N VAL A 246 -7.45 5.17 5.14
CA VAL A 246 -6.16 4.88 5.78
C VAL A 246 -6.20 5.41 7.22
N ARG A 247 -5.71 4.61 8.17
CA ARG A 247 -5.68 5.02 9.58
C ARG A 247 -4.54 6.02 9.83
N PRO A 248 -4.66 6.96 10.78
CA PRO A 248 -3.64 7.98 10.99
C PRO A 248 -2.21 7.44 11.20
N HIS A 249 -2.03 6.38 11.97
CA HIS A 249 -0.69 5.79 12.18
C HIS A 249 -0.14 5.08 10.93
N HIS A 250 -0.98 4.54 10.06
CA HIS A 250 -0.55 3.97 8.77
C HIS A 250 -0.15 5.08 7.78
N ALA A 251 -0.88 6.20 7.79
CA ALA A 251 -0.53 7.37 7.01
C ALA A 251 0.79 8.00 7.50
N ALA A 252 1.02 8.02 8.81
CA ALA A 252 2.26 8.52 9.40
C ALA A 252 3.49 7.65 9.02
N ARG A 253 3.30 6.34 8.87
CA ARG A 253 4.35 5.41 8.43
C ARG A 253 4.60 5.46 6.91
N ASN A 254 3.75 6.13 6.14
CA ASN A 254 3.91 6.20 4.68
C ASN A 254 5.25 6.84 4.31
N GLY A 255 6.08 6.08 3.60
CA GLY A 255 7.39 6.51 3.15
C GLY A 255 8.55 5.93 3.96
N THR A 256 8.30 5.31 5.13
CA THR A 256 9.35 4.67 5.95
C THR A 256 10.03 3.55 5.18
N ILE A 257 11.36 3.52 5.21
CA ILE A 257 12.18 2.50 4.56
C ILE A 257 12.77 1.58 5.60
N TYR A 258 12.58 0.28 5.43
CA TYR A 258 13.16 -0.78 6.23
C TYR A 258 14.26 -1.47 5.45
N TYR A 259 15.48 -1.46 5.97
CA TYR A 259 16.68 -1.97 5.30
C TYR A 259 17.01 -3.39 5.75
N ARG A 260 17.53 -4.23 4.84
CA ARG A 260 18.07 -5.56 5.18
C ARG A 260 19.27 -5.44 6.11
N THR A 261 20.17 -4.52 5.78
CA THR A 261 21.40 -4.22 6.53
C THR A 261 21.35 -2.76 6.95
N PRO A 262 20.64 -2.42 8.04
CA PRO A 262 20.45 -1.04 8.46
C PRO A 262 21.76 -0.43 8.96
N ARG A 263 22.04 0.81 8.57
CA ARG A 263 23.07 1.67 9.17
C ARG A 263 22.54 2.30 10.48
N PRO A 264 23.38 2.87 11.34
CA PRO A 264 22.91 3.56 12.54
C PRO A 264 21.84 4.60 12.21
N GLY A 265 20.70 4.53 12.90
CA GLY A 265 19.54 5.41 12.69
C GLY A 265 18.59 4.98 11.55
N GLN A 266 18.83 3.86 10.88
CA GLN A 266 17.91 3.29 9.88
C GLN A 266 17.06 2.17 10.47
N GLU A 267 15.82 2.05 9.97
CA GLU A 267 14.92 0.98 10.38
C GLU A 267 15.31 -0.37 9.78
N SER A 268 15.26 -1.41 10.61
CA SER A 268 15.56 -2.79 10.20
C SER A 268 14.33 -3.47 9.59
N MET A 269 14.53 -4.32 8.58
CA MET A 269 13.48 -5.21 8.08
C MET A 269 12.87 -6.14 9.14
N LEU A 270 13.53 -6.35 10.28
CA LEU A 270 12.96 -7.07 11.42
C LEU A 270 11.74 -6.36 12.02
N HIS A 271 11.71 -5.02 11.96
CA HIS A 271 10.63 -4.17 12.44
C HIS A 271 9.61 -3.85 11.33
N MET A 272 9.80 -4.40 10.13
CA MET A 272 8.97 -4.07 8.99
C MET A 272 7.60 -4.75 9.10
N PRO A 273 6.49 -3.99 9.12
CA PRO A 273 5.17 -4.56 8.96
C PRO A 273 5.02 -5.18 7.58
N ARG A 274 4.22 -6.23 7.47
CA ARG A 274 3.87 -6.89 6.19
C ARG A 274 2.38 -6.71 5.93
N PRO A 275 1.93 -5.55 5.39
CA PRO A 275 0.52 -5.20 5.28
C PRO A 275 -0.37 -6.36 4.81
N PRO A 276 -1.42 -6.74 5.56
CA PRO A 276 -2.00 -6.08 6.73
C PRO A 276 -1.41 -6.49 8.09
N ILE A 277 -0.36 -7.31 8.12
CA ILE A 277 0.29 -7.76 9.36
C ILE A 277 1.15 -6.62 9.89
N GLU A 278 0.88 -6.18 11.12
CA GLU A 278 1.68 -5.20 11.83
C GLU A 278 2.97 -5.84 12.36
N GLU A 279 3.90 -5.00 12.81
CA GLU A 279 5.18 -5.44 13.38
C GLU A 279 5.01 -6.41 14.56
N ASP A 280 4.01 -6.17 15.42
CA ASP A 280 3.66 -7.02 16.57
C ASP A 280 2.94 -8.32 16.19
N GLY A 281 2.79 -8.60 14.89
CA GLY A 281 2.07 -9.76 14.37
C GLY A 281 0.55 -9.61 14.39
N SER A 282 0.01 -8.49 14.89
CA SER A 282 -1.42 -8.20 14.85
C SER A 282 -1.90 -7.92 13.42
N VAL A 283 -3.21 -8.03 13.19
CA VAL A 283 -3.79 -7.85 11.86
C VAL A 283 -4.54 -6.52 11.78
N ALA A 284 -4.03 -5.60 10.96
CA ALA A 284 -4.74 -4.39 10.59
C ALA A 284 -5.84 -4.68 9.56
N TYR A 285 -7.04 -5.01 10.04
CA TYR A 285 -8.18 -5.26 9.16
C TYR A 285 -8.46 -4.11 8.20
N ASN A 286 -8.67 -4.46 6.92
CA ASN A 286 -8.84 -3.52 5.81
C ASN A 286 -7.65 -2.55 5.64
N CYS A 287 -6.42 -2.99 5.96
CA CYS A 287 -5.21 -2.22 5.66
C CYS A 287 -5.15 -1.88 4.17
N ARG A 288 -4.68 -0.66 3.88
CA ARG A 288 -4.49 -0.14 2.51
C ARG A 288 -3.02 0.24 2.27
N CYS A 289 -2.14 -0.28 3.11
CA CYS A 289 -0.70 -0.17 2.90
C CYS A 289 -0.22 -1.24 1.94
N TYR A 290 0.90 -0.97 1.29
CA TYR A 290 1.60 -1.87 0.38
C TYR A 290 3.11 -1.61 0.49
N LEU A 291 3.91 -2.53 -0.03
CA LEU A 291 5.37 -2.42 -0.02
C LEU A 291 5.88 -2.18 -1.44
N SER A 292 6.87 -1.31 -1.57
CA SER A 292 7.69 -1.19 -2.78
C SER A 292 9.14 -1.52 -2.45
N PRO A 293 9.87 -2.25 -3.32
CA PRO A 293 11.26 -2.55 -3.07
C PRO A 293 12.09 -1.27 -3.16
N VAL A 294 13.12 -1.18 -2.31
CA VAL A 294 14.15 -0.15 -2.38
C VAL A 294 15.39 -0.80 -2.93
N LEU A 295 15.84 -0.31 -4.09
CA LEU A 295 16.99 -0.86 -4.77
C LEU A 295 18.28 -0.18 -4.32
N THR A 296 19.38 -0.92 -4.38
CA THR A 296 20.74 -0.40 -4.21
C THR A 296 20.91 0.80 -5.15
N PRO A 297 21.28 1.99 -4.66
CA PRO A 297 21.69 3.07 -5.54
C PRO A 297 22.89 2.60 -6.38
N ALA A 298 22.95 2.95 -7.66
CA ALA A 298 24.18 2.72 -8.41
C ALA A 298 25.33 3.51 -7.75
N ASP A 299 26.53 2.95 -7.74
CA ASP A 299 27.70 3.53 -7.06
C ASP A 299 27.98 5.00 -7.48
N HIS A 300 27.69 5.36 -8.73
CA HIS A 300 27.84 6.75 -9.21
C HIS A 300 26.83 7.74 -8.61
N ILE A 301 25.69 7.26 -8.09
CA ILE A 301 24.72 8.04 -7.29
C ILE A 301 25.19 8.11 -5.83
N GLU A 302 25.76 7.03 -5.28
CA GLU A 302 26.24 7.02 -3.89
C GLU A 302 27.49 7.89 -3.69
N ASN A 303 28.31 8.03 -4.74
CA ASN A 303 29.55 8.81 -4.78
C ASN A 303 29.37 10.25 -5.28
N ASN A 304 28.16 10.66 -5.69
CA ASN A 304 27.87 12.03 -6.11
C ASN A 304 27.08 12.78 -5.00
N PRO A 305 27.69 13.72 -4.27
CA PRO A 305 27.06 14.45 -3.17
C PRO A 305 25.77 15.17 -3.59
N ASP A 306 25.71 15.68 -4.81
CA ASP A 306 24.60 16.49 -5.33
C ASP A 306 23.36 15.62 -5.63
N LEU A 307 23.57 14.37 -6.02
CA LEU A 307 22.51 13.37 -6.24
C LEU A 307 22.02 12.72 -4.93
N LYS A 308 22.80 12.81 -3.85
CA LYS A 308 22.53 12.19 -2.56
C LYS A 308 21.65 13.02 -1.64
N ALA A 309 21.28 14.25 -2.01
CA ALA A 309 20.43 15.15 -1.23
C ALA A 309 19.04 14.51 -0.95
N LEU A 310 18.97 13.74 0.14
CA LEU A 310 17.76 13.18 0.71
C LEU A 310 17.06 14.29 1.49
N PHE A 311 15.79 14.53 1.17
CA PHE A 311 14.97 15.42 1.97
C PHE A 311 14.46 14.59 3.14
N THR A 312 15.10 14.81 4.27
CA THR A 312 14.64 14.30 5.54
C THR A 312 13.91 15.41 6.29
N ASP A 313 12.93 15.05 7.12
CA ASP A 313 12.30 16.01 8.01
C ASP A 313 13.21 16.35 9.21
N GLN A 314 12.73 17.13 10.16
CA GLN A 314 13.49 17.48 11.38
C GLN A 314 13.81 16.27 12.29
N ARG A 315 13.22 15.10 12.02
CA ARG A 315 13.46 13.82 12.70
C ARG A 315 14.33 12.88 11.86
N ASN A 316 14.85 13.37 10.74
CA ASN A 316 15.58 12.62 9.75
C ASN A 316 14.75 11.61 8.92
N ASP A 317 13.42 11.72 8.92
CA ASP A 317 12.52 10.83 8.16
C ASP A 317 12.41 11.25 6.69
N ILE A 318 12.46 10.29 5.76
CA ILE A 318 12.43 10.56 4.31
C ILE A 318 11.05 11.09 3.89
N ILE A 319 11.01 12.31 3.34
CA ILE A 319 9.78 12.92 2.80
C ILE A 319 9.56 12.40 1.36
N PRO A 320 8.32 12.02 0.97
CA PRO A 320 7.98 11.69 -0.42
C PRO A 320 8.35 12.83 -1.38
N ASP A 321 8.66 12.48 -2.63
CA ASP A 321 9.02 13.45 -3.66
C ASP A 321 7.95 14.58 -3.79
N PRO A 322 8.31 15.86 -3.55
CA PRO A 322 7.34 16.96 -3.54
C PRO A 322 6.61 17.17 -4.87
N GLN A 323 7.25 16.85 -6.00
CA GLN A 323 6.63 16.96 -7.32
C GLN A 323 5.51 15.91 -7.48
N THR A 324 5.80 14.67 -7.11
CA THR A 324 4.80 13.58 -7.14
C THR A 324 3.58 13.94 -6.29
N TYR A 325 3.81 14.55 -5.11
CA TYR A 325 2.72 14.97 -4.22
C TYR A 325 1.95 16.18 -4.75
N GLU A 326 2.61 17.14 -5.39
CA GLU A 326 1.95 18.29 -6.05
C GLU A 326 1.03 17.80 -7.18
N GLN A 327 1.49 16.88 -8.02
CA GLN A 327 0.67 16.29 -9.10
C GLN A 327 -0.55 15.53 -8.55
N TRP A 328 -0.33 14.71 -7.52
CA TRP A 328 -1.44 14.03 -6.84
C TRP A 328 -2.43 15.04 -6.26
N PHE A 329 -1.96 16.05 -5.54
CA PHE A 329 -2.82 17.06 -4.89
C PHE A 329 -3.66 17.82 -5.92
N ALA A 330 -3.08 18.17 -7.06
CA ALA A 330 -3.78 18.82 -8.17
C ALA A 330 -4.92 17.97 -8.75
N GLN A 331 -4.75 16.64 -8.79
CA GLN A 331 -5.77 15.70 -9.32
C GLN A 331 -6.74 15.19 -8.25
N ALA A 332 -6.34 15.25 -6.97
CA ALA A 332 -7.12 14.76 -5.85
C ALA A 332 -8.44 15.52 -5.69
N SER A 333 -9.50 14.80 -5.35
CA SER A 333 -10.79 15.39 -5.01
C SER A 333 -10.68 16.25 -3.74
N ASP A 334 -11.59 17.21 -3.58
CA ASP A 334 -11.69 18.07 -2.39
C ASP A 334 -11.73 17.27 -1.07
N ARG A 335 -12.40 16.10 -1.10
CA ARG A 335 -12.41 15.17 0.05
C ARG A 335 -11.03 14.62 0.38
N GLU A 336 -10.27 14.19 -0.62
CA GLU A 336 -8.92 13.63 -0.46
C GLU A 336 -7.93 14.72 0.00
N ARG A 337 -8.03 15.93 -0.55
CA ARG A 337 -7.24 17.09 -0.10
C ARG A 337 -7.49 17.39 1.38
N ARG A 338 -8.77 17.48 1.82
CA ARG A 338 -9.11 17.69 3.24
C ARG A 338 -8.56 16.62 4.16
N TRP A 339 -8.43 15.40 3.67
CA TRP A 339 -7.90 14.30 4.45
C TRP A 339 -6.38 14.39 4.57
N ALA A 340 -5.66 14.65 3.47
CA ALA A 340 -4.21 14.77 3.48
C ALA A 340 -3.68 15.96 4.29
N VAL A 341 -4.34 17.12 4.21
CA VAL A 341 -3.87 18.33 4.92
C VAL A 341 -4.68 18.67 6.17
N GLY A 342 -5.83 18.03 6.38
CA GLY A 342 -6.80 18.36 7.42
C GLY A 342 -7.80 19.46 7.01
N THR A 343 -9.09 19.24 7.27
CA THR A 343 -10.19 20.16 6.89
C THR A 343 -10.00 21.60 7.36
N ARG A 344 -9.52 21.80 8.60
CA ARG A 344 -9.31 23.16 9.15
C ARG A 344 -8.22 23.90 8.38
N ARG A 345 -7.14 23.20 8.06
CA ARG A 345 -5.99 23.74 7.34
C ARG A 345 -6.32 24.05 5.89
N LEU A 346 -7.00 23.11 5.20
CA LEU A 346 -7.47 23.32 3.82
C LEU A 346 -8.36 24.56 3.73
N ARG A 347 -9.37 24.66 4.61
CA ARG A 347 -10.27 25.83 4.66
C ARG A 347 -9.57 27.13 5.04
N ALA A 348 -8.48 27.06 5.80
CA ALA A 348 -7.69 28.24 6.12
C ALA A 348 -6.94 28.72 4.88
N ALA A 349 -6.37 27.80 4.10
CA ALA A 349 -5.67 28.12 2.86
C ALA A 349 -6.63 28.58 1.76
N GLU A 350 -7.78 27.92 1.58
CA GLU A 350 -8.82 28.31 0.61
C GLU A 350 -9.33 29.74 0.85
N ARG A 351 -9.46 30.14 2.13
CA ARG A 351 -9.86 31.51 2.50
C ARG A 351 -8.80 32.57 2.23
N ARG A 352 -7.60 32.16 1.83
CA ARG A 352 -6.47 33.04 1.49
C ARG A 352 -6.15 33.06 0.01
N LEU A 353 -6.94 32.36 -0.81
CA LEU A 353 -6.85 32.42 -2.25
C LEU A 353 -7.44 33.73 -2.75
N GLU A 354 -6.73 34.38 -3.66
CA GLU A 354 -7.28 35.50 -4.41
C GLU A 354 -8.30 35.01 -5.46
N PRO A 355 -9.22 35.85 -5.94
CA PRO A 355 -10.17 35.48 -6.99
C PRO A 355 -9.47 34.91 -8.23
N GLY A 356 -9.79 33.66 -8.59
CA GLY A 356 -9.21 32.95 -9.74
C GLY A 356 -7.98 32.10 -9.42
N GLU A 357 -7.46 32.16 -8.20
CA GLU A 357 -6.33 31.34 -7.77
C GLU A 357 -6.77 29.90 -7.42
N SER A 358 -5.95 28.92 -7.78
CA SER A 358 -6.18 27.51 -7.43
C SER A 358 -5.28 27.07 -6.28
N LEU A 359 -5.81 26.27 -5.36
CA LEU A 359 -5.03 25.74 -4.25
C LEU A 359 -4.04 24.68 -4.72
N THR A 360 -2.75 24.95 -4.52
CA THR A 360 -1.62 24.05 -4.82
C THR A 360 -1.08 23.39 -3.54
N TRP A 361 -0.28 22.33 -3.69
CA TRP A 361 0.40 21.73 -2.55
C TRP A 361 1.44 22.69 -1.94
N ALA A 362 2.13 23.45 -2.79
CA ALA A 362 3.01 24.55 -2.36
C ALA A 362 2.36 25.56 -1.39
N SER A 363 1.04 25.77 -1.49
CA SER A 363 0.31 26.65 -0.56
C SER A 363 0.30 26.15 0.89
N MET A 364 0.57 24.87 1.10
CA MET A 364 0.40 24.16 2.37
C MET A 364 1.73 23.87 3.08
N ILE A 365 2.86 24.09 2.41
CA ILE A 365 4.17 23.61 2.85
C ILE A 365 5.08 24.75 3.30
N ASN A 366 5.85 24.48 4.34
CA ASN A 366 6.94 25.33 4.79
C ASN A 366 8.20 25.02 3.94
N PRO A 367 8.75 25.98 3.19
CA PRO A 367 9.90 25.74 2.32
C PRO A 367 11.18 25.36 3.07
N ARG A 368 11.32 25.78 4.33
CA ARG A 368 12.52 25.48 5.13
C ARG A 368 12.50 24.07 5.71
N THR A 369 11.32 23.55 6.03
CA THR A 369 11.18 22.28 6.77
C THR A 369 10.52 21.17 5.97
N GLY A 370 9.89 21.48 4.84
CA GLY A 370 9.10 20.54 4.04
C GLY A 370 7.78 20.10 4.71
N GLN A 371 7.45 20.61 5.91
CA GLN A 371 6.27 20.21 6.67
C GLN A 371 5.03 21.02 6.31
N LEU A 372 3.85 20.48 6.64
CA LEU A 372 2.59 21.23 6.56
C LEU A 372 2.59 22.42 7.53
N LEU A 373 2.24 23.60 7.02
CA LEU A 373 2.13 24.81 7.81
C LEU A 373 1.07 24.66 8.91
N PRO A 374 1.33 25.10 10.15
CA PRO A 374 0.28 25.20 11.17
C PRO A 374 -0.90 26.03 10.68
N THR A 375 -2.11 25.71 11.16
CA THR A 375 -3.33 26.40 10.68
C THR A 375 -3.27 27.89 11.02
N GLU A 376 -2.72 28.20 12.19
CA GLU A 376 -2.52 29.55 12.72
C GLU A 376 -1.53 30.34 11.86
N THR A 377 -0.48 29.67 11.34
CA THR A 377 0.48 30.28 10.42
C THR A 377 -0.20 30.68 9.11
N ILE A 378 -0.98 29.79 8.50
CA ILE A 378 -1.73 30.09 7.27
C ILE A 378 -2.72 31.25 7.50
N GLN A 379 -3.36 31.28 8.67
CA GLN A 379 -4.29 32.36 9.05
C GLN A 379 -3.61 33.69 9.40
N ARG A 380 -2.33 33.73 9.73
CA ARG A 380 -1.63 34.97 10.08
C ARG A 380 -0.71 35.47 8.96
N GLU A 381 -0.45 34.63 7.97
CA GLU A 381 0.40 34.95 6.83
C GLU A 381 -0.21 36.06 5.97
N THR A 382 0.56 37.10 5.65
CA THR A 382 0.10 38.16 4.74
C THR A 382 0.16 37.67 3.29
N PRO A 383 -0.65 38.23 2.35
CA PRO A 383 -0.62 37.83 0.95
C PRO A 383 0.80 37.85 0.35
N ARG A 384 1.56 38.92 0.60
CA ARG A 384 2.95 39.06 0.14
C ARG A 384 3.88 37.95 0.69
N ARG A 385 3.76 37.60 1.98
CA ARG A 385 4.56 36.51 2.58
C ARG A 385 4.17 35.16 2.01
N ARG A 386 2.87 34.93 1.80
CA ARG A 386 2.34 33.71 1.17
C ARG A 386 2.88 33.56 -0.25
N GLU A 387 2.81 34.59 -1.06
CA GLU A 387 3.31 34.59 -2.44
C GLU A 387 4.82 34.28 -2.49
N THR A 388 5.61 34.99 -1.67
CA THR A 388 7.07 34.74 -1.58
C THR A 388 7.36 33.29 -1.18
N ARG A 389 6.61 32.77 -0.19
CA ARG A 389 6.78 31.39 0.27
C ARG A 389 6.41 30.38 -0.82
N ILE A 390 5.27 30.58 -1.49
CA ILE A 390 4.81 29.69 -2.56
C ILE A 390 5.81 29.69 -3.71
N ALA A 391 6.35 30.85 -4.09
CA ALA A 391 7.40 30.96 -5.11
C ALA A 391 8.62 30.10 -4.75
N VAL A 392 9.12 30.21 -3.51
CA VAL A 392 10.26 29.38 -3.05
C VAL A 392 9.94 27.88 -3.13
N VAL A 393 8.75 27.46 -2.70
CA VAL A 393 8.36 26.03 -2.78
C VAL A 393 8.20 25.60 -4.25
N ALA A 394 7.64 26.46 -5.09
CA ALA A 394 7.46 26.18 -6.51
C ALA A 394 8.80 26.06 -7.25
N ASP A 395 9.78 26.91 -6.93
CA ASP A 395 11.15 26.82 -7.45
C ASP A 395 11.80 25.50 -7.06
N ILE A 396 11.69 25.10 -5.79
CA ILE A 396 12.18 23.79 -5.30
C ILE A 396 11.50 22.64 -6.07
N ILE A 397 10.20 22.72 -6.32
CA ILE A 397 9.46 21.71 -7.09
C ILE A 397 9.92 21.72 -8.56
N ALA A 398 10.13 22.89 -9.16
CA ALA A 398 10.52 23.06 -10.56
C ALA A 398 11.94 22.58 -10.83
N GLU A 399 12.91 22.97 -10.00
CA GLU A 399 14.29 22.50 -10.04
C GLU A 399 14.34 20.97 -9.98
N ARG A 400 13.56 20.37 -9.08
CA ARG A 400 13.47 18.91 -8.95
C ARG A 400 12.76 18.25 -10.11
N SER A 401 11.74 18.90 -10.67
CA SER A 401 11.06 18.43 -11.87
C SER A 401 12.00 18.43 -13.07
N GLU A 402 12.87 19.42 -13.19
CA GLU A 402 13.91 19.47 -14.22
C GLU A 402 14.98 18.40 -14.00
N LEU A 403 15.47 18.25 -12.76
CA LEU A 403 16.40 17.18 -12.38
C LEU A 403 15.81 15.80 -12.66
N HIS A 404 14.54 15.57 -12.30
CA HIS A 404 13.81 14.34 -12.62
C HIS A 404 13.69 14.14 -14.12
N ARG A 405 13.40 15.20 -14.91
CA ARG A 405 13.29 15.13 -16.36
C ARG A 405 14.62 14.81 -17.02
N GLN A 406 15.72 15.42 -16.57
CA GLN A 406 17.06 15.15 -17.06
C GLN A 406 17.47 13.70 -16.74
N ILE A 407 17.26 13.24 -15.51
CA ILE A 407 17.56 11.86 -15.14
C ILE A 407 16.65 10.87 -15.88
N THR A 408 15.38 11.21 -16.11
CA THR A 408 14.47 10.35 -16.89
C THR A 408 14.85 10.29 -18.37
N LYS A 409 15.37 11.39 -18.91
CA LYS A 409 15.78 11.52 -20.32
C LYS A 409 17.14 10.86 -20.59
N PHE A 410 18.08 10.99 -19.66
CA PHE A 410 19.47 10.59 -19.87
C PHE A 410 19.93 9.42 -18.98
N GLY A 411 19.19 9.09 -17.93
CA GLY A 411 19.59 8.08 -16.94
C GLY A 411 20.54 8.61 -15.86
N TYR A 412 21.04 9.84 -16.02
CA TYR A 412 21.96 10.54 -15.11
C TYR A 412 21.74 12.06 -15.20
N LEU A 413 22.27 12.82 -14.25
CA LEU A 413 22.42 14.27 -14.40
C LEU A 413 23.57 14.54 -15.36
N ALA A 414 23.28 15.13 -16.53
CA ALA A 414 24.35 15.64 -17.38
C ALA A 414 25.16 16.64 -16.55
N PRO A 415 26.51 16.51 -16.47
CA PRO A 415 27.30 17.51 -15.78
C PRO A 415 26.96 18.87 -16.37
N GLU A 416 26.73 19.88 -15.53
CA GLU A 416 26.52 21.24 -16.01
C GLU A 416 27.60 21.54 -17.05
N PRO A 417 27.23 22.03 -18.25
CA PRO A 417 28.22 22.40 -19.24
C PRO A 417 29.17 23.36 -18.54
N LYS A 418 30.40 22.91 -18.27
CA LYS A 418 31.42 23.75 -17.64
C LYS A 418 31.38 25.06 -18.39
N GLN A 419 30.99 26.15 -17.73
CA GLN A 419 31.02 27.47 -18.34
C GLN A 419 32.39 27.57 -18.99
N PRO A 420 32.48 27.90 -20.29
CA PRO A 420 33.74 27.90 -20.99
C PRO A 420 34.68 28.74 -20.17
N THR A 421 35.66 28.06 -19.53
CA THR A 421 36.66 28.74 -18.75
C THR A 421 37.29 29.67 -19.75
N THR A 422 37.08 30.98 -19.58
CA THR A 422 37.85 31.97 -20.31
C THR A 422 39.29 31.64 -19.97
N LEU A 423 39.97 30.97 -20.91
CA LEU A 423 41.36 30.61 -20.78
C LEU A 423 42.07 31.94 -20.55
N LYS A 424 42.48 32.19 -19.31
CA LYS A 424 43.47 33.23 -19.06
C LYS A 424 44.63 32.89 -20.00
N PRO A 425 45.07 33.83 -20.86
CA PRO A 425 46.18 33.57 -21.74
C PRO A 425 47.34 33.05 -20.90
N VAL A 426 47.79 31.84 -21.23
CA VAL A 426 48.97 31.24 -20.59
C VAL A 426 50.12 32.22 -20.83
N PRO A 427 50.77 32.76 -19.79
CA PRO A 427 51.98 33.53 -20.00
C PRO A 427 52.98 32.60 -20.70
N SER A 428 53.39 33.00 -21.90
CA SER A 428 54.39 32.29 -22.69
C SER A 428 55.60 31.97 -21.83
N SER A 429 55.90 30.67 -21.67
CA SER A 429 57.12 30.23 -21.00
C SER A 429 58.34 30.86 -21.67
N PRO A 430 59.34 31.32 -20.90
CA PRO A 430 60.56 31.88 -21.45
C PRO A 430 61.34 30.82 -22.26
N PRO A 431 61.95 31.20 -23.39
CA PRO A 431 62.76 30.29 -24.20
C PRO A 431 64.05 29.93 -23.46
N GLY A 432 64.32 28.64 -23.23
CA GLY A 432 65.67 28.22 -22.85
C GLY A 432 65.85 27.08 -21.84
N MET A 433 64.85 26.22 -21.55
CA MET A 433 65.12 25.00 -20.77
C MET A 433 65.20 23.75 -21.66
N PRO A 434 66.28 22.95 -21.56
CA PRO A 434 66.35 21.66 -22.23
C PRO A 434 65.36 20.66 -21.59
N PRO A 435 64.87 19.67 -22.36
CA PRO A 435 63.86 18.73 -21.89
C PRO A 435 64.39 17.86 -20.74
N ALA A 436 63.63 17.83 -19.65
CA ALA A 436 63.90 16.96 -18.51
C ALA A 436 63.77 15.48 -18.91
N SER A 437 64.83 14.72 -18.64
CA SER A 437 64.91 13.27 -18.80
C SER A 437 63.82 12.58 -17.96
N VAL A 438 62.94 11.83 -18.64
CA VAL A 438 61.94 10.97 -18.03
C VAL A 438 62.64 9.69 -17.54
N GLN A 439 62.77 9.53 -16.22
CA GLN A 439 63.18 8.24 -15.65
C GLN A 439 61.98 7.28 -15.53
N PRO A 440 62.14 5.99 -15.87
CA PRO A 440 61.09 4.99 -15.72
C PRO A 440 60.85 4.65 -14.24
N ILE A 441 59.59 4.65 -13.83
CA ILE A 441 59.15 4.25 -12.49
C ILE A 441 59.34 2.74 -12.33
N THR A 442 60.34 2.34 -11.57
CA THR A 442 60.56 0.96 -11.11
C THR A 442 59.49 0.53 -10.10
N LYS A 443 59.08 -0.74 -10.23
CA LYS A 443 58.05 -1.43 -9.45
C LYS A 443 58.37 -1.43 -7.94
N LEU A 444 57.44 -0.91 -7.13
CA LEU A 444 57.42 -1.13 -5.68
C LEU A 444 56.73 -2.47 -5.37
N ASN A 445 57.52 -3.45 -4.92
CA ASN A 445 57.03 -4.65 -4.24
C ASN A 445 56.76 -4.30 -2.78
N VAL A 446 55.49 -4.35 -2.36
CA VAL A 446 55.12 -4.34 -0.94
C VAL A 446 54.50 -5.70 -0.61
N PRO A 447 55.05 -6.48 0.34
CA PRO A 447 54.41 -7.72 0.78
C PRO A 447 53.19 -7.39 1.64
N VAL A 448 52.02 -7.87 1.22
CA VAL A 448 50.77 -7.78 1.99
C VAL A 448 50.71 -8.97 2.94
N THR A 449 50.82 -8.71 4.24
CA THR A 449 50.59 -9.69 5.30
C THR A 449 49.08 -9.85 5.51
N VAL A 450 48.56 -11.05 5.25
CA VAL A 450 47.14 -11.40 5.47
C VAL A 450 46.95 -11.80 6.94
N PRO A 451 46.10 -11.11 7.72
CA PRO A 451 45.78 -11.55 9.08
C PRO A 451 44.82 -12.75 9.06
N GLN A 452 45.16 -13.79 9.84
CA GLN A 452 44.30 -14.95 10.04
C GLN A 452 43.01 -14.59 10.81
N PRO A 453 41.88 -15.25 10.52
CA PRO A 453 40.63 -15.04 11.24
C PRO A 453 40.69 -15.61 12.68
N PRO A 454 40.02 -14.96 13.65
CA PRO A 454 40.02 -15.41 15.04
C PRO A 454 39.23 -16.72 15.22
N LYS A 455 39.78 -17.61 16.05
CA LYS A 455 39.16 -18.89 16.43
C LYS A 455 37.87 -18.65 17.23
N HIS A 456 36.75 -19.16 16.73
CA HIS A 456 35.47 -19.17 17.46
C HIS A 456 35.54 -20.09 18.68
N LYS A 457 35.21 -19.56 19.86
CA LYS A 457 34.93 -20.36 21.06
C LYS A 457 33.52 -20.97 20.94
N PRO A 458 33.31 -22.23 21.37
CA PRO A 458 31.99 -22.86 21.36
C PRO A 458 31.04 -22.17 22.36
N VAL A 459 29.81 -21.95 21.92
CA VAL A 459 28.70 -21.40 22.71
C VAL A 459 28.23 -22.48 23.69
N PRO A 460 28.06 -22.17 25.00
CA PRO A 460 27.53 -23.12 25.97
C PRO A 460 26.05 -23.44 25.67
N GLN A 461 25.71 -24.73 25.74
CA GLN A 461 24.36 -25.23 25.55
C GLN A 461 23.45 -24.77 26.68
N THR A 462 22.29 -24.21 26.31
CA THR A 462 21.23 -23.82 27.25
C THR A 462 20.59 -25.07 27.87
N PRO A 463 20.45 -25.16 29.21
CA PRO A 463 19.75 -26.28 29.83
C PRO A 463 18.24 -26.26 29.54
N PRO A 464 17.58 -27.43 29.52
CA PRO A 464 16.15 -27.53 29.23
C PRO A 464 15.27 -26.92 30.33
N LEU A 465 14.18 -26.29 29.90
CA LEU A 465 13.15 -25.72 30.78
C LEU A 465 12.49 -26.80 31.64
N ILE A 466 12.63 -26.64 32.96
CA ILE A 466 11.86 -27.34 33.98
C ILE A 466 10.49 -26.64 34.08
N VAL A 467 9.40 -27.39 33.89
CA VAL A 467 8.02 -26.93 34.11
C VAL A 467 7.64 -27.26 35.56
N PRO A 468 7.38 -26.28 36.45
CA PRO A 468 6.78 -26.58 37.74
C PRO A 468 5.27 -26.80 37.62
N ALA A 469 4.82 -27.87 38.26
CA ALA A 469 3.42 -28.19 38.49
C ALA A 469 2.79 -27.24 39.52
N SER A 470 1.46 -27.07 39.39
CA SER A 470 0.52 -26.61 40.42
C SER A 470 0.56 -25.12 40.79
N ILE A 471 -0.38 -24.35 40.22
CA ILE A 471 -0.80 -23.06 40.79
C ILE A 471 -2.11 -23.26 41.55
N GLU A 472 -1.98 -23.09 42.87
CA GLU A 472 -3.05 -22.97 43.84
C GLU A 472 -3.92 -21.73 43.61
N LYS A 473 -5.16 -21.86 44.09
CA LYS A 473 -6.28 -20.90 44.03
C LYS A 473 -5.88 -19.47 44.40
N LEU A 474 -5.95 -18.55 43.43
CA LEU A 474 -6.07 -17.12 43.69
C LEU A 474 -7.55 -16.70 43.59
N LYS A 475 -8.05 -16.14 44.70
CA LYS A 475 -9.39 -15.54 44.83
C LYS A 475 -9.52 -14.34 43.89
N GLU A 476 -10.55 -14.36 43.05
CA GLU A 476 -10.94 -13.23 42.21
C GLU A 476 -11.46 -12.05 43.07
N PRO A 477 -11.08 -10.80 42.77
CA PRO A 477 -11.69 -9.63 43.38
C PRO A 477 -13.06 -9.35 42.75
N ARG A 478 -14.04 -9.14 43.63
CA ARG A 478 -15.43 -8.80 43.35
C ARG A 478 -15.49 -7.47 42.58
N MET A 479 -15.82 -7.51 41.29
CA MET A 479 -16.07 -6.30 40.50
C MET A 479 -17.42 -5.67 40.88
N GLU A 480 -17.39 -4.40 41.28
CA GLU A 480 -18.57 -3.58 41.52
C GLU A 480 -19.38 -3.37 40.23
N GLU A 481 -20.71 -3.43 40.37
CA GLU A 481 -21.67 -3.20 39.29
C GLU A 481 -21.59 -1.75 38.75
N PRO A 482 -21.58 -1.55 37.42
CA PRO A 482 -21.63 -0.22 36.85
C PRO A 482 -23.01 0.42 37.03
N LYS A 483 -23.03 1.62 37.64
CA LYS A 483 -24.23 2.45 37.84
C LYS A 483 -24.94 2.74 36.50
N LYS A 484 -26.25 2.47 36.46
CA LYS A 484 -27.14 2.72 35.31
C LYS A 484 -27.08 4.19 34.85
N PRO A 485 -27.00 4.45 33.53
CA PRO A 485 -27.02 5.82 33.01
C PRO A 485 -28.40 6.49 33.18
N LYS A 486 -28.39 7.74 33.63
CA LYS A 486 -29.59 8.59 33.76
C LYS A 486 -30.22 8.85 32.39
N LYS A 487 -31.55 8.75 32.32
CA LYS A 487 -32.37 9.01 31.12
C LYS A 487 -32.17 10.46 30.62
N PRO A 488 -31.96 10.70 29.33
CA PRO A 488 -31.90 12.05 28.79
C PRO A 488 -33.30 12.67 28.74
N GLY A 489 -33.41 13.91 29.22
CA GLY A 489 -34.64 14.70 29.25
C GLY A 489 -35.18 14.99 27.86
N LYS A 490 -36.51 14.95 27.73
CA LYS A 490 -37.27 15.27 26.52
C LYS A 490 -37.09 16.75 26.14
N ILE A 491 -36.29 17.03 25.11
CA ILE A 491 -36.29 18.33 24.43
C ILE A 491 -37.29 18.23 23.27
N GLN A 492 -38.48 18.81 23.45
CA GLN A 492 -39.41 19.04 22.35
C GLN A 492 -38.96 20.24 21.52
N LYS A 493 -38.27 20.00 20.40
CA LYS A 493 -38.08 21.01 19.35
C LYS A 493 -39.15 20.85 18.28
N LYS A 494 -40.06 21.83 18.19
CA LYS A 494 -41.03 21.98 17.09
C LYS A 494 -40.26 22.17 15.77
N LEU A 495 -40.26 21.15 14.91
CA LEU A 495 -39.80 21.23 13.52
C LEU A 495 -40.94 21.78 12.65
N LYS A 496 -40.72 22.95 12.02
CA LYS A 496 -41.58 23.47 10.96
C LYS A 496 -41.44 22.59 9.70
N PRO A 497 -42.53 22.32 8.96
CA PRO A 497 -42.47 21.49 7.76
C PRO A 497 -41.75 22.20 6.62
N ILE A 498 -40.68 21.59 6.12
CA ILE A 498 -39.99 22.01 4.89
C ILE A 498 -40.84 21.55 3.70
N LYS A 499 -41.43 22.50 2.97
CA LYS A 499 -42.09 22.24 1.67
C LYS A 499 -41.04 21.73 0.67
N ARG A 500 -41.18 20.48 0.21
CA ARG A 500 -40.38 19.94 -0.90
C ARG A 500 -40.82 20.60 -2.22
N PRO A 501 -39.90 21.05 -3.08
CA PRO A 501 -40.27 21.51 -4.41
C PRO A 501 -40.69 20.31 -5.28
N ALA A 502 -41.80 20.48 -6.00
CA ALA A 502 -42.32 19.50 -6.93
C ALA A 502 -41.33 19.25 -8.08
N LYS A 503 -40.95 17.98 -8.29
CA LYS A 503 -40.18 17.57 -9.47
C LYS A 503 -41.08 17.68 -10.70
N LYS A 504 -40.84 18.67 -11.56
CA LYS A 504 -41.38 18.70 -12.93
C LYS A 504 -40.76 17.54 -13.72
N GLY A 505 -41.54 16.50 -13.97
CA GLY A 505 -41.18 15.42 -14.89
C GLY A 505 -41.17 15.95 -16.32
N LYS A 506 -40.07 15.70 -17.05
CA LYS A 506 -39.99 15.96 -18.49
C LYS A 506 -40.99 15.05 -19.20
N THR A 507 -41.85 15.64 -20.04
CA THR A 507 -42.87 14.90 -20.78
C THR A 507 -42.23 14.06 -21.89
N ALA A 508 -42.86 12.95 -22.26
CA ALA A 508 -42.39 12.01 -23.29
C ALA A 508 -42.08 12.67 -24.65
N ARG A 509 -42.61 13.87 -24.90
CA ARG A 509 -42.35 14.68 -26.10
C ARG A 509 -40.93 15.25 -26.14
N GLU A 510 -40.34 15.60 -25.00
CA GLU A 510 -38.97 16.12 -24.91
C GLU A 510 -37.91 15.03 -25.15
N ILE A 511 -38.20 13.80 -24.75
CA ILE A 511 -37.31 12.64 -24.96
C ILE A 511 -37.29 12.24 -26.45
N LYS A 512 -38.42 12.39 -27.17
CA LYS A 512 -38.50 12.12 -28.62
C LYS A 512 -37.69 13.12 -29.46
N ASN A 513 -37.67 14.40 -29.08
CA ASN A 513 -36.88 15.41 -29.80
C ASN A 513 -35.37 15.29 -29.58
N ALA A 514 -34.93 14.80 -28.42
CA ALA A 514 -33.51 14.56 -28.15
C ALA A 514 -32.93 13.40 -28.98
N LYS A 515 -33.75 12.41 -29.38
CA LYS A 515 -33.32 11.30 -30.25
C LYS A 515 -33.26 11.66 -31.73
N ARG A 516 -33.97 12.70 -32.18
CA ARG A 516 -33.94 13.15 -33.59
C ARG A 516 -32.74 14.03 -33.94
N LYS A 517 -32.09 14.66 -32.95
CA LYS A 517 -30.87 15.48 -33.14
C LYS A 517 -29.55 14.70 -33.08
N ARG A 518 -29.60 13.36 -33.07
CA ARG A 518 -28.42 12.48 -33.01
C ARG A 518 -28.30 11.54 -34.22
N LYS A 519 -29.01 11.85 -35.31
CA LYS A 519 -28.79 11.24 -36.62
C LYS A 519 -28.31 12.31 -37.58
#